data_AF-A0A968LNP5-F1
#
_entry.id   AF-A0A968LNP5-F1
#
_cell.length_a   1.000
_cell.length_b   1.000
_cell.length_c   1.000
_cell.angle_alpha   90.00
_cell.angle_beta   90.00
_cell.angle_gamma   90.00
#
_symmetry.space_group_name_H-M   'P 1'
#
loop_
_entity.id
_entity.type
_entity.pdbx_description
1 polymer ?
#
loop_
_entity_poly.entity_id
_entity_poly.type
_entity_poly.pdbx_seq_one_letter_code
_entity_poly.pdbx_strand_id
1 'polypeptide(L)' 'MKSKPVFVSNGNACSLEAALEFVRLHLDGLRLPFPSRAAHLAANAARLEWEASRVA' A
#
# COMPACT_ATOMS: atom_id res chain seq x y z
N MET A 1 1.92 18.99 9.35
CA MET A 1 3.04 18.56 8.48
C MET A 1 2.43 17.94 7.23
N LYS A 2 2.80 18.36 6.01
CA LYS A 2 2.26 17.75 4.77
C LYS A 2 3.04 16.48 4.43
N SER A 3 2.36 15.35 4.24
CA SER A 3 3.00 14.11 3.76
C SER A 3 3.41 14.25 2.30
N LYS A 4 4.50 13.57 1.89
CA LYS A 4 4.86 13.47 0.46
C LYS A 4 3.67 12.88 -0.34
N PRO A 5 3.41 13.35 -1.58
CA PRO A 5 2.33 12.80 -2.39
C PRO A 5 2.59 11.33 -2.77
N VAL A 6 1.55 10.69 -3.28
CA VAL A 6 1.64 9.44 -4.02
C VAL A 6 1.33 9.72 -5.49
N PHE A 7 1.93 8.95 -6.38
CA PHE A 7 1.70 9.04 -7.81
C PHE A 7 0.80 7.88 -8.22
N VAL A 8 -0.32 8.18 -8.88
CA VAL A 8 -1.28 7.18 -9.35
C VAL A 8 -1.16 7.09 -10.86
N SER A 9 -1.06 5.87 -11.36
CA SER A 9 -1.09 5.54 -12.78
C SER A 9 -2.06 4.39 -13.01
N ASN A 10 -2.51 4.23 -14.24
CA ASN A 10 -3.33 3.09 -14.63
C ASN A 10 -2.50 1.80 -14.57
N GLY A 11 -3.17 0.70 -14.21
CA GLY A 11 -2.68 -0.65 -14.46
C GLY A 11 -3.23 -1.18 -15.78
N ASN A 12 -4.02 -2.26 -15.71
CA ASN A 12 -4.72 -2.84 -16.86
C ASN A 12 -6.24 -2.70 -16.70
N ALA A 13 -6.97 -2.53 -17.81
CA ALA A 13 -8.44 -2.49 -17.87
C ALA A 13 -9.12 -1.50 -16.89
N CYS A 14 -8.51 -0.34 -16.63
CA CYS A 14 -9.03 0.69 -15.73
C CYS A 14 -8.65 2.08 -16.27
N SER A 15 -9.59 3.04 -16.26
CA SER A 15 -9.30 4.44 -16.58
C SER A 15 -8.56 5.13 -15.44
N LEU A 16 -7.95 6.29 -15.71
CA LEU A 16 -7.17 7.00 -14.69
C LEU A 16 -8.11 7.54 -13.61
N GLU A 17 -9.28 8.01 -14.03
CA GLU A 17 -10.34 8.55 -13.19
C GLU A 17 -10.85 7.48 -12.22
N ALA A 18 -11.13 6.28 -12.73
CA ALA A 18 -11.56 5.15 -11.91
C ALA A 18 -10.46 4.72 -10.93
N ALA A 19 -9.20 4.68 -11.35
CA ALA A 19 -8.07 4.36 -10.46
C ALA A 19 -7.93 5.40 -9.33
N LEU A 20 -8.08 6.68 -9.63
CA LEU A 20 -8.04 7.77 -8.65
C LEU A 20 -9.19 7.69 -7.64
N GLU A 21 -10.40 7.38 -8.11
CA GLU A 21 -11.56 7.16 -7.25
C GLU A 21 -11.30 5.99 -6.30
N PHE A 22 -10.81 4.86 -6.83
CA PHE A 22 -10.49 3.68 -6.03
C PHE A 22 -9.45 4.00 -4.95
N VAL A 23 -8.39 4.74 -5.29
CA VAL A 23 -7.37 5.17 -4.33
C VAL A 23 -7.99 6.03 -3.23
N ARG A 24 -8.83 7.01 -3.57
CA ARG A 24 -9.46 7.93 -2.62
C ARG A 24 -10.38 7.22 -1.63
N LEU A 25 -11.18 6.25 -2.10
CA LEU A 25 -12.08 5.46 -1.25
C LEU A 25 -11.33 4.68 -0.15
N HIS A 26 -10.05 4.39 -0.36
CA HIS A 26 -9.24 3.60 0.56
C HIS A 26 -8.24 4.45 1.37
N LEU A 27 -8.37 5.78 1.35
CA LEU A 27 -7.61 6.67 2.23
C LEU A 27 -8.33 6.81 3.57
N ASP A 28 -7.60 6.62 4.66
CA ASP A 28 -8.13 6.62 6.03
C ASP A 28 -7.35 7.56 6.96
N GLY A 29 -6.94 8.72 6.42
CA GLY A 29 -6.14 9.72 7.15
C GLY A 29 -4.63 9.47 7.12
N LEU A 30 -4.19 8.34 6.55
CA LEU A 30 -2.79 8.02 6.29
C LEU A 30 -2.41 8.24 4.83
N ARG A 31 -1.09 8.34 4.57
CA ARG A 31 -0.55 8.63 3.23
C ARG A 31 -0.82 7.52 2.21
N LEU A 32 -0.67 6.26 2.61
CA LEU A 32 -0.81 5.10 1.73
C LEU A 32 -2.22 4.52 1.87
N PRO A 33 -2.89 4.16 0.76
CA PRO A 33 -4.19 3.50 0.81
C PRO A 33 -4.16 2.24 1.67
N PHE A 34 -5.26 1.98 2.38
CA PHE A 34 -5.38 0.86 3.30
C PHE A 34 -4.90 -0.48 2.70
N PRO A 35 -5.29 -0.89 1.48
CA PRO A 35 -4.87 -2.17 0.90
C PRO A 35 -3.34 -2.29 0.75
N SER A 36 -2.68 -1.27 0.19
CA SER A 36 -1.23 -1.27 0.00
C SER A 36 -0.48 -1.31 1.33
N ARG A 37 -1.00 -0.59 2.33
CA ARG A 37 -0.41 -0.56 3.67
C ARG A 37 -0.59 -1.90 4.39
N ALA A 38 -1.78 -2.49 4.33
CA ALA A 38 -2.05 -3.80 4.92
C ALA A 38 -1.15 -4.89 4.29
N ALA A 39 -1.02 -4.88 2.96
CA ALA A 39 -0.12 -5.79 2.25
C ALA A 39 1.35 -5.62 2.68
N HIS A 40 1.81 -4.37 2.82
CA HIS A 40 3.17 -4.10 3.30
C HIS A 40 3.41 -4.64 4.71
N LEU A 41 2.48 -4.39 5.64
CA LEU A 41 2.60 -4.87 7.03
C LEU A 41 2.64 -6.40 7.09
N ALA A 42 1.77 -7.08 6.35
CA ALA A 42 1.75 -8.54 6.27
C ALA A 42 3.05 -9.12 5.66
N ALA A 43 3.49 -8.57 4.53
CA ALA A 43 4.75 -8.99 3.90
C ALA A 43 5.96 -8.75 4.81
N ASN A 44 5.97 -7.65 5.53
CA ASN A 44 7.05 -7.32 6.47
C ASN A 44 7.05 -8.25 7.69
N ALA A 45 5.88 -8.61 8.23
CA ALA A 45 5.77 -9.59 9.31
C ALA A 45 6.33 -10.96 8.89
N ALA A 46 5.92 -11.47 7.72
CA ALA A 46 6.43 -12.73 7.19
C ALA A 46 7.95 -12.71 6.95
N ARG A 47 8.49 -11.59 6.45
CA ARG A 47 9.94 -11.39 6.29
C ARG A 47 10.67 -11.50 7.63
N LEU A 48 10.16 -10.83 8.67
CA LEU A 48 10.77 -10.83 10.00
C LEU A 48 10.72 -12.23 10.65
N GLU A 49 9.61 -12.96 10.49
CA GLU A 49 9.47 -14.33 10.95
C GLU A 49 10.51 -15.26 10.30
N TRP A 50 10.67 -15.15 8.97
CA TRP A 50 11.67 -15.91 8.23
C TRP A 50 13.11 -15.54 8.60
N GLU A 51 13.41 -14.26 8.84
CA GLU A 51 14.72 -13.83 9.32
C GLU A 51 15.04 -14.40 10.70
N ALA A 52 14.07 -14.39 11.62
CA ALA A 52 14.23 -14.95 12.96
C ALA A 52 14.46 -16.47 12.92
N SER A 53 13.79 -17.21 12.04
CA SER A 53 13.96 -18.66 11.92
C SER A 53 15.32 -19.09 11.35
N ARG A 54 16.09 -18.15 10.77
CA ARG A 54 17.43 -18.42 10.21
C ARG A 54 18.57 -18.18 11.18
N VAL A 55 18.29 -17.50 12.29
CA VAL A 55 19.28 -17.16 13.34
C VAL A 55 19.12 -18.08 14.57
N ALA A 56 18.01 -18.83 14.63
CA ALA A 56 17.72 -19.84 15.64
C ALA A 56 18.40 -21.19 15.36
#